data_AF-A0A328C3Y9-F1
#
_entry.id   AF-A0A328C3Y9-F1
#
_cell.length_a   1.000
_cell.length_b   1.000
_cell.length_c   1.000
_cell.angle_alpha   90.00
_cell.angle_beta   90.00
_cell.angle_gamma   90.00
#
_symmetry.space_group_name_H-M   'P 1'
#
loop_
_entity.id
_entity.type
_entity.pdbx_description
1 polymer ?
#
loop_
_entity_poly.entity_id
_entity_poly.type
_entity_poly.pdbx_seq_one_letter_code
_entity_poly.pdbx_strand_id
1 'polypeptide(L)'
;MSETFATVEKAIRAAASNPLPETIRKDHSFLLDLGFDSLTITVLTLELEHFVGQPVLLNRWVESASNPTDLTVGSLCAYLEQVVSV
;
A
#
# COMPACT_ATOMS: atom_id res chain seq x y z
N MET A 1 -9.04 -14.08 4.59
CA MET A 1 -8.50 -12.74 4.30
C MET A 1 -7.03 -12.79 4.70
N SER A 2 -6.09 -12.62 3.76
CA SER A 2 -4.65 -12.78 4.04
C SER A 2 -4.19 -11.77 5.10
N GLU A 3 -3.34 -12.16 6.04
CA GLU A 3 -2.81 -11.27 7.09
C GLU A 3 -2.18 -10.00 6.51
N THR A 4 -1.48 -10.14 5.37
CA THR A 4 -0.91 -9.02 4.61
C THR A 4 -1.97 -7.99 4.19
N PHE A 5 -3.14 -8.43 3.76
CA PHE A 5 -4.20 -7.50 3.34
C PHE A 5 -4.71 -6.66 4.51
N ALA A 6 -4.87 -7.26 5.69
CA ALA A 6 -5.30 -6.53 6.87
C ALA A 6 -4.25 -5.50 7.33
N THR A 7 -2.96 -5.85 7.22
CA THR A 7 -1.86 -4.91 7.50
C THR A 7 -1.82 -3.77 6.49
N VAL A 8 -1.95 -4.07 5.20
CA VAL A 8 -2.02 -3.05 4.14
C VAL A 8 -3.22 -2.14 4.34
N GLU A 9 -4.40 -2.69 4.64
CA GLU A 9 -5.60 -1.88 4.88
C GLU A 9 -5.41 -0.92 6.05
N LYS A 10 -4.82 -1.38 7.16
CA LYS A 10 -4.51 -0.53 8.32
C LYS A 10 -3.53 0.58 7.95
N ALA A 11 -2.46 0.25 7.22
CA ALA A 11 -1.48 1.24 6.79
C ALA A 11 -2.09 2.27 5.83
N ILE A 12 -2.95 1.85 4.90
CA ILE A 12 -3.69 2.75 4.00
C ILE A 12 -4.54 3.72 4.83
N ARG A 13 -5.30 3.21 5.81
CA ARG A 13 -6.16 4.03 6.65
C ARG A 13 -5.38 5.00 7.54
N ALA A 14 -4.18 4.63 7.98
CA ALA A 14 -3.31 5.49 8.76
C ALA A 14 -2.63 6.58 7.90
N ALA A 15 -2.24 6.23 6.67
CA ALA A 15 -1.52 7.14 5.77
C ALA A 15 -2.42 8.07 4.95
N ALA A 16 -3.70 7.72 4.79
CA ALA A 16 -4.62 8.50 3.98
C ALA A 16 -4.86 9.88 4.59
N SER A 17 -4.60 10.92 3.80
CA SER A 17 -4.95 12.31 4.13
C SER A 17 -6.36 12.69 3.64
N ASN A 18 -6.95 11.86 2.78
CA ASN A 18 -8.26 12.07 2.17
C ASN A 18 -9.29 11.06 2.71
N PRO A 19 -10.59 11.38 2.65
CA PRO A 19 -11.64 10.43 2.98
C PRO A 19 -11.55 9.20 2.06
N LEU A 20 -11.26 8.05 2.67
CA LEU A 20 -11.19 6.77 1.98
C LEU A 20 -12.59 6.20 1.73
N PRO A 21 -12.74 5.33 0.71
CA PRO A 21 -13.97 4.54 0.56
C PRO A 21 -14.21 3.67 1.80
N GLU A 22 -15.48 3.42 2.11
CA GLU A 22 -15.88 2.61 3.26
C GLU A 22 -15.25 1.20 3.19
N THR A 23 -15.25 0.63 1.98
CA THR A 23 -14.62 -0.66 1.66
C THR A 23 -13.38 -0.45 0.79
N ILE A 24 -12.22 -0.90 1.27
CA ILE A 24 -10.99 -0.98 0.47
C ILE A 24 -10.95 -2.33 -0.21
N ARG A 25 -10.65 -2.35 -1.52
CA ARG A 25 -10.57 -3.57 -2.32
C ARG A 25 -9.19 -3.70 -2.97
N LYS A 26 -8.81 -4.93 -3.33
CA LYS A 26 -7.51 -5.24 -3.94
C LYS A 26 -7.32 -4.58 -5.31
N ASP A 27 -8.40 -4.32 -6.03
CA ASP A 27 -8.42 -3.67 -7.34
C ASP A 27 -8.32 -2.13 -7.27
N HIS A 28 -8.46 -1.52 -6.09
CA HIS A 28 -8.32 -0.07 -5.94
C HIS A 28 -6.89 0.38 -6.24
N SER A 29 -6.77 1.31 -7.17
CA SER A 29 -5.56 2.06 -7.46
C SER A 29 -5.29 3.08 -6.37
N PHE A 30 -4.05 3.11 -5.89
CA PHE A 30 -3.60 4.12 -4.94
C PHE A 30 -3.78 5.53 -5.50
N LEU A 31 -3.46 5.74 -6.77
CA LEU A 31 -3.49 7.07 -7.38
C LEU A 31 -4.90 7.48 -7.80
N LEU A 32 -5.65 6.58 -8.46
CA LEU A 32 -6.95 6.93 -9.04
C LEU A 32 -8.12 6.80 -8.04
N ASP A 33 -8.15 5.72 -7.27
CA ASP A 33 -9.30 5.41 -6.40
C ASP A 33 -9.08 5.94 -4.98
N LEU A 34 -7.86 5.86 -4.47
CA LEU A 34 -7.53 6.28 -3.10
C LEU A 34 -6.96 7.71 -3.02
N GLY A 35 -6.59 8.31 -4.16
CA GLY A 35 -6.07 9.67 -4.23
C GLY A 35 -4.74 9.87 -3.50
N PHE A 36 -3.90 8.84 -3.46
CA PHE A 36 -2.55 8.93 -2.91
C PHE A 36 -1.65 9.70 -3.88
N ASP A 37 -0.86 10.59 -3.32
CA ASP A 37 0.22 11.32 -3.93
C ASP A 37 1.59 10.85 -3.37
N SER A 38 2.68 11.44 -3.86
CA SER A 38 4.03 11.08 -3.40
C SER A 38 4.23 11.23 -1.88
N LEU A 39 3.52 12.17 -1.25
CA LEU A 39 3.63 12.39 0.19
C LEU A 39 2.93 11.29 0.97
N THR A 40 1.68 10.99 0.62
CA THR A 40 0.90 9.92 1.26
C THR A 40 1.49 8.54 1.00
N ILE A 41 2.16 8.29 -0.14
CA ILE A 41 2.95 7.07 -0.37
C ILE A 41 4.18 7.00 0.56
N THR A 42 4.82 8.14 0.83
CA THR A 42 5.92 8.20 1.80
C THR A 42 5.41 7.89 3.21
N VAL A 43 4.27 8.46 3.61
CA VAL A 43 3.63 8.15 4.90
C VAL A 43 3.22 6.67 4.96
N LEU A 44 2.64 6.13 3.89
CA LEU A 44 2.28 4.72 3.79
C LEU A 44 3.48 3.81 4.02
N THR A 45 4.65 4.19 3.51
CA THR A 45 5.89 3.46 3.74
C THR A 45 6.18 3.36 5.24
N LEU A 46 6.14 4.50 5.96
CA LEU A 46 6.40 4.55 7.40
C LEU A 46 5.37 3.74 8.20
N GLU A 47 4.08 3.81 7.83
CA GLU A 47 3.03 3.05 8.49
C GLU A 47 3.20 1.55 8.26
N LEU A 48 3.53 1.13 7.04
CA LEU A 48 3.84 -0.28 6.75
C LEU A 48 5.05 -0.76 7.56
N GLU A 49 6.12 0.01 7.63
CA GLU A 49 7.29 -0.33 8.43
C GLU A 49 6.94 -0.50 9.91
N HIS A 50 6.06 0.36 10.42
CA HIS A 50 5.56 0.26 11.79
C HIS A 50 4.76 -1.03 12.02
N PHE A 51 3.83 -1.38 11.12
CA PHE A 51 2.99 -2.56 11.29
C PHE A 51 3.70 -3.88 10.98
N VAL A 52 4.63 -3.88 10.04
CA VAL A 52 5.39 -5.07 9.62
C VAL A 52 6.61 -5.29 10.54
N GLY A 53 7.11 -4.23 11.20
CA GLY A 53 8.24 -4.30 12.13
C GLY A 53 9.61 -4.38 11.44
N GLN A 54 9.68 -4.10 10.15
CA GLN A 54 10.92 -4.07 9.37
C GLN A 54 10.83 -3.02 8.24
N PRO A 55 11.98 -2.52 7.74
CA PRO A 55 12.01 -1.57 6.64
C PRO A 55 11.35 -2.13 5.37
N VAL A 56 10.54 -1.30 4.69
CA VAL A 56 9.82 -1.68 3.48
C VAL A 56 10.16 -0.68 2.38
N LEU A 57 10.83 -1.15 1.32
CA LEU A 57 11.24 -0.27 0.23
C LEU A 57 10.13 -0.14 -0.82
N LEU A 58 9.11 0.71 -0.57
CA LEU A 58 8.03 0.93 -1.55
C LEU A 58 8.52 1.52 -2.87
N ASN A 59 9.67 2.20 -2.90
CA ASN A 59 10.26 2.67 -4.16
C ASN A 59 10.44 1.54 -5.18
N ARG A 60 10.81 0.34 -4.74
CA ARG A 60 10.97 -0.83 -5.64
C ARG A 60 9.64 -1.31 -6.21
N TRP A 61 8.57 -1.21 -5.42
CA TRP A 61 7.22 -1.51 -5.87
C TRP A 61 6.69 -0.46 -6.86
N VAL A 62 7.00 0.82 -6.62
CA VAL A 62 6.67 1.90 -7.56
C VAL A 62 7.44 1.75 -8.88
N GLU A 63 8.73 1.40 -8.80
CA GLU A 63 9.58 1.14 -9.98
C GLU A 63 9.15 -0.11 -10.78
N SER A 64 8.53 -1.10 -10.13
CA SER A 64 8.09 -2.33 -10.80
C SER A 64 6.77 -2.16 -11.57
N ALA A 65 6.01 -1.11 -11.28
CA ALA A 65 4.79 -0.79 -12.01
C ALA A 65 5.12 -0.14 -13.36
N SER A 66 4.58 -0.74 -14.43
CA SER A 66 4.72 -0.17 -15.78
C SER A 66 3.81 1.04 -16.00
N ASN A 67 2.63 1.05 -15.34
CA ASN A 67 1.72 2.17 -15.34
C ASN A 67 1.39 2.60 -13.90
N PRO A 68 1.16 3.90 -13.66
CA PRO A 68 0.75 4.40 -12.34
C PRO A 68 -0.56 3.76 -11.83
N THR A 69 -1.42 3.30 -12.73
CA THR A 69 -2.68 2.60 -12.40
C THR A 69 -2.47 1.19 -11.87
N ASP A 70 -1.31 0.57 -12.14
CA ASP A 70 -0.98 -0.79 -11.71
C ASP A 70 -0.62 -0.84 -10.21
N LEU A 71 -0.37 0.33 -9.61
CA LEU A 71 -0.18 0.53 -8.17
C LEU A 71 -1.52 0.38 -7.45
N THR A 72 -1.91 -0.87 -7.27
CA THR A 72 -3.14 -1.28 -6.59
C THR A 72 -2.87 -1.84 -5.20
N VAL A 73 -3.89 -1.87 -4.34
CA VAL A 73 -3.82 -2.53 -3.03
C VAL A 73 -3.38 -4.00 -3.17
N GLY A 74 -3.85 -4.68 -4.21
CA GLY A 74 -3.47 -6.05 -4.53
C GLY A 74 -1.98 -6.18 -4.91
N SER A 75 -1.47 -5.27 -5.75
CA SER A 75 -0.05 -5.26 -6.12
C SER A 75 0.86 -5.02 -4.92
N LEU A 76 0.44 -4.16 -3.98
CA LEU A 76 1.17 -3.90 -2.75
C LEU A 76 1.16 -5.12 -1.81
N CYS A 77 0.02 -5.80 -1.69
CA CYS A 77 -0.05 -7.05 -0.93
C CYS A 77 0.91 -8.09 -1.51
N ALA A 78 0.90 -8.29 -2.83
CA ALA A 78 1.78 -9.25 -3.50
C ALA A 78 3.26 -8.88 -3.32
N TYR A 79 3.59 -7.58 -3.38
CA TYR A 79 4.93 -7.10 -3.11
C TYR A 79 5.37 -7.39 -1.66
N LEU A 80 4.51 -7.10 -0.68
CA LEU A 80 4.79 -7.39 0.72
C LEU A 80 4.98 -8.89 0.96
N GLU A 81 4.15 -9.75 0.37
CA GLU A 81 4.33 -11.21 0.46
C GLU A 81 5.69 -11.69 -0.11
N GLN A 82 6.34 -10.92 -0.99
CA GLN A 82 7.66 -11.25 -1.55
C GLN A 82 8.82 -10.72 -0.70
N VAL A 83 8.65 -9.56 -0.06
CA VAL A 83 9.74 -8.88 0.67
C VAL A 83 9.68 -9.06 2.17
N VAL A 84 8.51 -9.42 2.70
CA VAL A 84 8.27 -9.72 4.10
C VAL A 84 8.18 -11.24 4.20
N SER A 85 9.25 -11.87 4.69
CA SER A 85 9.14 -13.25 5.19
C SER A 85 8.28 -13.22 6.45
N VAL A 86 6.99 -13.51 6.30
CA VAL A 86 6.09 -13.80 7.44
C VAL A 86 6.24 -15.27 7.81
#